data_AF-A0A653J6Y2-F1
#
_entry.id   AF-A0A653J6Y2-F1
#
_cell.length_a   1.000
_cell.length_b   1.000
_cell.length_c   1.000
_cell.angle_alpha   90.00
_cell.angle_beta   90.00
_cell.angle_gamma   90.00
#
_symmetry.space_group_name_H-M   'P 1'
#
loop_
_entity.id
_entity.type
_entity.pdbx_description
1 polymer ?
#
loop_
_entity_poly.entity_id
_entity_poly.type
_entity_poly.pdbx_seq_one_letter_code
_entity_poly.pdbx_strand_id
1 'polypeptide(L)'
;MHMPRLSALLLAPLALLASVPAAAQSILRDAETEALFRDMSRPIIAQTGLDPKNVDVVLVNDPSVNAFVVGGQAVYVNSGLINEADNANEVQGVVAHELGHVVGGHAVLNQGAKGATNISLLSLLLGAAAAAAGGGEAAMGVLMAGQQAAMGKFLSYNRAQEASADAAGASYLSKAGITGKGSLEFFKKLQNLEFRHGYRPADGDEFYSTHPMTGDRIATLTDTYQDDPAWNRPSDPKIEARFTRVKAKLFGFLAEPRDTLRVYPPTDNSVPAHYARAYAYHKDSQLDRATAEADALLQTAPDDPYFLELKGQILLEAGKPTEALAPLRRATELTANQPLIATLFGHALIATEDRKNFAEAQTVLRAAVARDRENPFAWYQLGVIYANQGDMPRARLASAEQQVLSGRMEEALASARAAQLGLPEGSPDWLRAQDIEFQARAEVERTRKRK
;
A
#
# COMPACT_ATOMS: atom_id res chain seq x y z
N MET A 1 52.38 6.14 -33.73
CA MET A 1 51.20 5.26 -33.71
C MET A 1 50.64 5.24 -32.28
N HIS A 2 49.62 6.04 -32.02
CA HIS A 2 48.89 6.07 -30.74
C HIS A 2 47.48 5.56 -31.02
N MET A 3 47.11 4.42 -30.42
CA MET A 3 45.71 3.98 -30.35
C MET A 3 45.12 4.47 -29.03
N PRO A 4 43.97 5.16 -29.04
CA PRO A 4 43.27 5.48 -27.80
C PRO A 4 42.51 4.24 -27.31
N ARG A 5 42.60 3.97 -26.00
CA ARG A 5 41.75 3.00 -25.32
C ARG A 5 40.34 3.57 -25.21
N LEU A 6 39.39 2.98 -25.93
CA LEU A 6 37.96 3.18 -25.69
C LEU A 6 37.58 2.45 -24.40
N SER A 7 37.34 3.21 -23.34
CA SER A 7 36.61 2.75 -22.16
C SER A 7 35.13 2.63 -22.51
N ALA A 8 34.70 1.44 -22.95
CA ALA A 8 33.29 1.14 -23.12
C ALA A 8 32.65 0.90 -21.74
N LEU A 9 32.08 1.96 -21.15
CA LEU A 9 31.04 1.85 -20.14
C LEU A 9 29.80 1.27 -20.84
N LEU A 10 29.65 -0.05 -20.78
CA LEU A 10 28.40 -0.74 -21.11
C LEU A 10 27.38 -0.40 -20.02
N LEU A 11 26.67 0.72 -20.19
CA LEU A 11 25.36 0.92 -19.58
C LEU A 11 24.37 0.01 -20.31
N ALA A 12 24.10 -1.16 -19.72
CA ALA A 12 22.87 -1.86 -20.04
C ALA A 12 21.71 -0.99 -19.49
N PRO A 13 20.69 -0.63 -20.30
CA PRO A 13 19.46 -0.13 -19.75
C PRO A 13 18.83 -1.29 -18.98
N LEU A 14 19.00 -1.29 -17.67
CA LEU A 14 18.30 -2.21 -16.79
C LEU A 14 16.85 -1.72 -16.69
N ALA A 15 16.07 -1.99 -17.75
CA ALA A 15 14.65 -2.15 -17.61
C ALA A 15 14.44 -3.41 -16.75
N LEU A 16 14.62 -3.28 -15.43
CA LEU A 16 14.07 -4.21 -14.45
C LEU A 16 12.56 -3.98 -14.41
N LEU A 17 11.88 -4.28 -15.51
CA LEU A 17 10.58 -4.93 -15.40
C LEU A 17 10.90 -6.35 -14.94
N ALA A 18 11.23 -6.50 -13.65
CA ALA A 18 10.86 -7.74 -13.00
C ALA A 18 9.35 -7.80 -13.20
N SER A 19 8.91 -8.68 -14.10
CA SER A 19 7.52 -9.05 -14.25
C SER A 19 7.09 -9.53 -12.86
N VAL A 20 6.55 -8.61 -12.06
CA VAL A 20 5.84 -8.98 -10.85
C VAL A 20 4.71 -9.85 -11.35
N PRO A 21 4.65 -11.14 -11.00
CA PRO A 21 3.56 -11.99 -11.46
C PRO A 21 2.26 -11.27 -11.12
N ALA A 22 1.37 -11.13 -12.11
CA ALA A 22 0.14 -10.34 -12.04
C ALA A 22 -0.84 -10.77 -10.94
N ALA A 23 -0.50 -11.79 -10.15
CA ALA A 23 -1.30 -12.39 -9.09
C ALA A 23 -0.63 -12.35 -7.70
N ALA A 24 0.52 -11.70 -7.53
CA ALA A 24 1.06 -11.48 -6.18
C ALA A 24 0.28 -10.33 -5.51
N GLN A 25 -0.58 -10.66 -4.53
CA GLN A 25 -1.11 -9.67 -3.59
C GLN A 25 0.06 -8.80 -3.12
N SER A 26 -0.05 -7.49 -3.34
CA SER A 26 0.97 -6.52 -2.98
C SER A 26 0.33 -5.38 -2.21
N ILE A 27 1.08 -4.80 -1.27
CA ILE A 27 0.63 -3.60 -0.58
C ILE A 27 0.76 -2.42 -1.56
N LEU A 28 -0.34 -1.70 -1.78
CA LEU A 28 -0.33 -0.47 -2.55
C LEU A 28 0.02 0.70 -1.63
N ARG A 29 1.29 1.10 -1.67
CA ARG A 29 1.79 2.27 -0.96
C ARG A 29 1.56 3.51 -1.82
N ASP A 30 0.78 4.46 -1.33
CA ASP A 30 0.47 5.72 -2.01
C ASP A 30 0.28 6.84 -0.99
N ALA A 31 0.96 7.97 -1.20
CA ALA A 31 1.03 9.03 -0.20
C ALA A 31 -0.34 9.63 0.12
N GLU A 32 -1.16 9.82 -0.90
CA GLU A 32 -2.48 10.40 -0.78
C GLU A 32 -3.48 9.44 -0.15
N THR A 33 -3.50 8.19 -0.63
CA THR A 33 -4.39 7.15 -0.14
C THR A 33 -4.12 6.84 1.32
N GLU A 34 -2.85 6.68 1.72
CA GLU A 34 -2.47 6.48 3.13
C GLU A 34 -2.89 7.67 4.00
N ALA A 35 -2.72 8.90 3.51
CA ALA A 35 -3.17 10.08 4.23
C ALA A 35 -4.70 10.14 4.36
N LEU A 36 -5.44 9.77 3.31
CA LEU A 36 -6.90 9.70 3.34
C LEU A 36 -7.37 8.66 4.36
N PHE A 37 -6.84 7.44 4.30
CA PHE A 37 -7.20 6.37 5.21
C PHE A 37 -6.91 6.72 6.66
N ARG A 38 -5.75 7.31 6.94
CA ARG A 38 -5.41 7.81 8.28
C ARG A 38 -6.41 8.86 8.77
N ASP A 39 -6.75 9.83 7.93
CA ASP A 39 -7.64 10.93 8.34
C ASP A 39 -9.10 10.46 8.50
N MET A 40 -9.57 9.54 7.64
CA MET A 40 -10.89 8.92 7.72
C MET A 40 -11.08 8.04 8.95
N SER A 41 -10.06 7.26 9.30
CA SER A 41 -10.12 6.27 10.38
C SER A 41 -9.79 6.86 11.75
N ARG A 42 -8.94 7.89 11.83
CA ARG A 42 -8.52 8.52 13.09
C ARG A 42 -9.66 8.82 14.09
N PRO A 43 -10.77 9.48 13.71
CA PRO A 43 -11.85 9.76 14.66
C PRO A 43 -12.52 8.49 15.19
N ILE A 44 -12.56 7.42 14.39
CA ILE A 44 -13.12 6.10 14.76
C ILE A 44 -12.14 5.38 15.71
N ILE A 45 -10.86 5.32 15.34
CA ILE A 45 -9.81 4.66 16.14
C ILE A 45 -9.74 5.30 17.54
N ALA A 46 -9.87 6.62 17.64
CA ALA A 46 -9.89 7.30 18.93
C ALA A 46 -11.02 6.81 19.88
N GLN A 47 -12.12 6.27 19.35
CA GLN A 47 -13.22 5.72 20.16
C GLN A 47 -13.03 4.26 20.58
N THR A 48 -11.99 3.61 20.05
CA THR A 48 -11.64 2.22 20.40
C THR A 48 -10.76 2.13 21.66
N GLY A 49 -10.16 3.25 22.07
CA GLY A 49 -9.15 3.31 23.12
C GLY A 49 -7.72 2.99 22.65
N LEU A 50 -7.53 2.68 21.36
CA LEU A 50 -6.22 2.56 20.73
C LEU A 50 -5.63 3.94 20.40
N ASP A 51 -4.31 4.04 20.37
CA ASP A 51 -3.63 5.23 19.82
C ASP A 51 -3.75 5.19 18.29
N PRO A 52 -4.36 6.19 17.63
CA PRO A 52 -4.45 6.26 16.17
C PRO A 52 -3.10 6.20 15.44
N LYS A 53 -1.98 6.45 16.13
CA LYS A 53 -0.64 6.31 15.54
C LYS A 53 -0.15 4.86 15.44
N ASN A 54 -0.80 3.94 16.15
CA ASN A 54 -0.41 2.53 16.21
C ASN A 54 -1.37 1.64 15.42
N VAL A 55 -2.33 2.23 14.71
CA VAL A 55 -3.31 1.50 13.90
C VAL A 55 -3.17 1.95 12.46
N ASP A 56 -2.71 1.04 11.62
CA ASP A 56 -2.56 1.28 10.19
C ASP A 56 -3.78 0.76 9.45
N VAL A 57 -4.22 1.52 8.45
CA VAL A 57 -5.18 1.05 7.44
C VAL A 57 -4.40 0.94 6.12
N VAL A 58 -4.28 -0.28 5.62
CA VAL A 58 -3.35 -0.64 4.54
C VAL A 58 -4.13 -1.09 3.31
N LEU A 59 -3.81 -0.51 2.15
CA LEU A 59 -4.42 -0.90 0.88
C LEU A 59 -3.71 -2.14 0.29
N VAL A 60 -4.48 -3.15 -0.06
CA VAL A 60 -4.01 -4.36 -0.73
C VAL A 60 -4.44 -4.34 -2.20
N ASN A 61 -3.49 -4.62 -3.10
CA ASN A 61 -3.75 -4.82 -4.53
C ASN A 61 -4.47 -6.15 -4.75
N ASP A 62 -5.78 -6.10 -4.55
CA ASP A 62 -6.67 -7.23 -4.72
C ASP A 62 -8.01 -6.71 -5.25
N PRO A 63 -8.48 -7.18 -6.42
CA PRO A 63 -9.73 -6.74 -7.01
C PRO A 63 -10.96 -7.28 -6.29
N SER A 64 -10.82 -8.24 -5.37
CA SER A 64 -11.94 -8.71 -4.55
C SER A 64 -12.42 -7.63 -3.57
N VAL A 65 -13.72 -7.66 -3.30
CA VAL A 65 -14.32 -6.79 -2.28
C VAL A 65 -14.07 -7.45 -0.93
N ASN A 66 -13.08 -6.97 -0.17
CA ASN A 66 -12.78 -7.48 1.16
C ASN A 66 -12.05 -6.46 2.05
N ALA A 67 -12.11 -6.69 3.36
CA ALA A 67 -11.25 -6.08 4.37
C ALA A 67 -11.02 -7.11 5.49
N PHE A 68 -9.90 -7.00 6.20
CA PHE A 68 -9.57 -7.94 7.27
C PHE A 68 -8.53 -7.38 8.24
N VAL A 69 -8.40 -8.04 9.39
CA VAL A 69 -7.38 -7.72 10.41
C VAL A 69 -6.37 -8.84 10.52
N VAL A 70 -5.08 -8.52 10.44
CA VAL A 70 -3.96 -9.45 10.68
C VAL A 70 -2.92 -8.77 11.59
N GLY A 71 -2.23 -9.56 12.44
CA GLY A 71 -1.13 -9.05 13.26
C GLY A 71 -1.54 -8.16 14.44
N GLY A 72 -2.84 -7.98 14.67
CA GLY A 72 -3.39 -7.44 15.91
C GLY A 72 -3.71 -5.95 15.94
N GLN A 73 -3.17 -5.12 15.03
CA GLN A 73 -3.44 -3.65 15.04
C GLN A 73 -3.52 -3.02 13.63
N ALA A 74 -3.43 -3.79 12.55
CA ALA A 74 -3.59 -3.27 11.19
C ALA A 74 -4.89 -3.75 10.56
N VAL A 75 -5.60 -2.84 9.90
CA VAL A 75 -6.78 -3.10 9.07
C VAL A 75 -6.32 -3.10 7.61
N TYR A 76 -6.52 -4.21 6.91
CA TYR A 76 -6.22 -4.34 5.50
C TYR A 76 -7.51 -4.16 4.71
N VAL A 77 -7.44 -3.35 3.66
CA VAL A 77 -8.58 -3.04 2.78
C VAL A 77 -8.17 -3.39 1.37
N ASN A 78 -8.97 -4.21 0.68
CA ASN A 78 -8.68 -4.55 -0.70
C ASN A 78 -9.09 -3.42 -1.65
N SER A 79 -8.37 -3.28 -2.75
CA SER A 79 -8.68 -2.27 -3.78
C SER A 79 -10.07 -2.44 -4.39
N GLY A 80 -10.58 -3.67 -4.48
CA GLY A 80 -11.95 -3.96 -4.90
C GLY A 80 -13.00 -3.33 -4.00
N LEU A 81 -12.76 -3.27 -2.68
CA LEU A 81 -13.65 -2.59 -1.74
C LEU A 81 -13.76 -1.10 -2.02
N ILE A 82 -12.62 -0.44 -2.28
CA ILE A 82 -12.61 1.00 -2.61
C ILE A 82 -13.31 1.26 -3.94
N ASN A 83 -13.17 0.36 -4.91
CA ASN A 83 -13.87 0.46 -6.18
C ASN A 83 -15.40 0.29 -6.02
N GLU A 84 -15.83 -0.59 -5.12
CA GLU A 84 -17.24 -0.88 -4.87
C GLU A 84 -17.92 0.19 -3.99
N ALA A 85 -17.20 0.82 -3.08
CA ALA A 85 -17.74 1.82 -2.15
C ALA A 85 -18.17 3.12 -2.86
N ASP A 86 -19.41 3.60 -2.64
CA ASP A 86 -19.92 4.81 -3.32
C ASP A 86 -19.46 6.12 -2.66
N ASN A 87 -19.16 6.08 -1.37
CA ASN A 87 -18.79 7.24 -0.59
C ASN A 87 -17.83 6.88 0.56
N ALA A 88 -17.26 7.89 1.20
CA ALA A 88 -16.28 7.70 2.27
C ALA A 88 -16.87 7.01 3.51
N ASN A 89 -18.16 7.23 3.81
CA ASN A 89 -18.79 6.63 4.99
C ASN A 89 -18.95 5.11 4.85
N GLU A 90 -19.12 4.59 3.63
CA GLU A 90 -19.14 3.14 3.39
C GLU A 90 -17.83 2.50 3.84
N VAL A 91 -16.69 3.08 3.43
CA VAL A 91 -15.36 2.61 3.85
C VAL A 91 -15.16 2.80 5.36
N GLN A 92 -15.58 3.93 5.93
CA GLN A 92 -15.53 4.16 7.38
C GLN A 92 -16.36 3.13 8.16
N GLY A 93 -17.51 2.72 7.63
CA GLY A 93 -18.35 1.66 8.19
C GLY A 93 -17.62 0.33 8.26
N VAL A 94 -16.95 -0.07 7.17
CA VAL A 94 -16.15 -1.30 7.15
C VAL A 94 -14.95 -1.19 8.10
N VAL A 95 -14.22 -0.08 8.11
CA VAL A 95 -13.09 0.12 9.03
C VAL A 95 -13.56 0.06 10.49
N ALA A 96 -14.73 0.63 10.83
CA ALA A 96 -15.28 0.54 12.18
C ALA A 96 -15.61 -0.92 12.58
N HIS A 97 -16.13 -1.72 11.65
CA HIS A 97 -16.36 -3.15 11.84
C HIS A 97 -15.04 -3.91 12.09
N GLU A 98 -14.03 -3.69 11.25
CA GLU A 98 -12.70 -4.31 11.42
C GLU A 98 -12.03 -3.90 12.75
N LEU A 99 -12.18 -2.65 13.18
CA LEU A 99 -11.74 -2.21 14.51
C LEU A 99 -12.48 -2.93 15.65
N GLY A 100 -13.73 -3.34 15.43
CA GLY A 100 -14.46 -4.25 16.30
C GLY A 100 -13.74 -5.58 16.48
N HIS A 101 -13.23 -6.18 15.39
CA HIS A 101 -12.42 -7.39 15.44
C HIS A 101 -11.06 -7.18 16.13
N VAL A 102 -10.42 -6.02 15.91
CA VAL A 102 -9.16 -5.65 16.59
C VAL A 102 -9.36 -5.63 18.11
N VAL A 103 -10.33 -4.85 18.60
CA VAL A 103 -10.56 -4.67 20.04
C VAL A 103 -11.15 -5.92 20.68
N GLY A 104 -12.02 -6.64 19.98
CA GLY A 104 -12.54 -7.94 20.42
C GLY A 104 -11.47 -9.04 20.46
N GLY A 105 -10.27 -8.78 19.95
CA GLY A 105 -9.17 -9.74 19.91
C GLY A 105 -9.47 -10.94 19.00
N HIS A 106 -10.45 -10.85 18.09
CA HIS A 106 -10.89 -12.00 17.29
C HIS A 106 -9.78 -12.55 16.41
N ALA A 107 -8.97 -11.67 15.81
CA ALA A 107 -7.81 -12.05 14.98
C ALA A 107 -6.70 -12.77 15.77
N VAL A 108 -6.61 -12.54 17.09
CA VAL A 108 -5.65 -13.21 17.99
C VAL A 108 -6.25 -14.49 18.57
N LEU A 109 -7.53 -14.47 18.95
CA LEU A 109 -8.25 -15.61 19.50
C LEU A 109 -8.45 -16.72 18.46
N ASN A 110 -8.64 -16.38 17.18
CA ASN A 110 -8.63 -17.36 16.08
C ASN A 110 -7.26 -18.05 15.90
N GLN A 111 -6.15 -17.49 16.43
CA GLN A 111 -4.84 -18.15 16.47
C GLN A 111 -4.75 -19.20 17.60
N GLY A 112 -5.68 -19.15 18.56
CA GLY A 112 -5.71 -19.97 19.76
C GLY A 112 -6.38 -21.33 19.57
N ALA A 113 -5.76 -22.24 18.81
CA ALA A 113 -5.96 -23.69 19.00
C ALA A 113 -4.78 -24.59 18.59
N LYS A 114 -3.82 -24.18 17.74
CA LYS A 114 -2.61 -24.99 17.47
C LYS A 114 -1.42 -24.12 17.04
N GLY A 115 -0.41 -24.02 17.91
CA GLY A 115 0.94 -23.55 17.60
C GLY A 115 1.05 -22.03 17.38
N ALA A 116 1.72 -21.34 18.30
CA ALA A 116 2.13 -19.94 18.14
C ALA A 116 2.92 -19.77 16.84
N THR A 117 2.24 -19.31 15.79
CA THR A 117 2.84 -18.99 14.51
C THR A 117 2.72 -17.47 14.37
N ASN A 118 3.85 -16.76 14.52
CA ASN A 118 3.98 -15.32 14.26
C ASN A 118 3.87 -15.07 12.75
N ILE A 119 2.70 -15.35 12.17
CA ILE A 119 2.41 -15.15 10.76
C ILE A 119 2.05 -13.68 10.59
N SER A 120 3.02 -12.89 10.15
CA SER A 120 2.75 -11.54 9.63
C SER A 120 2.13 -11.62 8.23
N LEU A 121 1.41 -10.58 7.79
CA LEU A 121 0.98 -10.49 6.38
C LEU A 121 2.17 -10.65 5.43
N LEU A 122 3.34 -10.10 5.79
CA LEU A 122 4.58 -10.32 5.05
C LEU A 122 4.99 -11.80 4.97
N SER A 123 4.80 -12.59 6.03
CA SER A 123 5.04 -14.04 6.01
C SER A 123 4.09 -14.78 5.06
N LEU A 124 2.85 -14.28 4.93
CA LEU A 124 1.85 -14.82 4.00
C LEU A 124 2.19 -14.46 2.56
N LEU A 125 2.53 -13.20 2.30
CA LEU A 125 2.93 -12.69 0.98
C LEU A 125 4.24 -13.33 0.50
N LEU A 126 5.22 -13.53 1.40
CA LEU A 126 6.49 -14.22 1.07
C LEU A 126 6.31 -15.72 0.82
N GLY A 127 5.35 -16.37 1.49
CA GLY A 127 5.00 -17.76 1.24
C GLY A 127 4.53 -17.99 -0.21
N ALA A 128 3.80 -17.03 -0.78
CA ALA A 128 3.36 -17.08 -2.18
C ALA A 128 4.53 -16.96 -3.18
N ALA A 129 5.55 -16.16 -2.88
CA ALA A 129 6.74 -16.01 -3.73
C ALA A 129 7.60 -17.30 -3.78
N ALA A 130 7.66 -18.07 -2.70
CA ALA A 130 8.39 -19.34 -2.66
C ALA A 130 7.74 -20.44 -3.53
N ALA A 131 6.42 -20.39 -3.72
CA ALA A 131 5.70 -21.32 -4.59
C ALA A 131 6.06 -21.10 -6.08
N ALA A 132 6.23 -19.84 -6.50
CA ALA A 132 6.54 -19.47 -7.88
C ALA A 132 7.88 -20.02 -8.42
N ALA A 133 8.76 -20.53 -7.56
CA ALA A 133 10.12 -20.95 -7.93
C ALA A 133 10.24 -22.39 -8.50
N GLY A 134 9.15 -23.15 -8.69
CA GLY A 134 9.31 -24.57 -9.11
C GLY A 134 8.11 -25.36 -9.64
N GLY A 135 6.98 -24.74 -9.95
CA GLY A 135 5.80 -25.44 -10.52
C GLY A 135 5.42 -24.92 -11.90
N GLY A 136 5.00 -25.80 -12.81
CA GLY A 136 4.37 -25.38 -14.08
C GLY A 136 3.10 -24.56 -13.81
N GLU A 137 2.67 -23.74 -14.78
CA GLU A 137 1.57 -22.76 -14.63
C GLU A 137 0.29 -23.33 -13.99
N ALA A 138 -0.10 -24.56 -14.36
CA ALA A 138 -1.26 -25.24 -13.76
C ALA A 138 -1.04 -25.67 -12.30
N ALA A 139 0.18 -26.12 -11.94
CA ALA A 139 0.53 -26.42 -10.56
C ALA A 139 0.59 -25.15 -9.71
N MET A 140 0.98 -24.03 -10.31
CA MET A 140 0.98 -22.72 -9.65
C MET A 140 -0.43 -22.21 -9.38
N GLY A 141 -1.35 -22.34 -10.35
CA GLY A 141 -2.76 -22.00 -10.15
C GLY A 141 -3.41 -22.79 -9.01
N VAL A 142 -3.15 -24.10 -8.91
CA VAL A 142 -3.70 -24.94 -7.83
C VAL A 142 -3.12 -24.59 -6.46
N LEU A 143 -1.81 -24.31 -6.38
CA LEU A 143 -1.16 -23.90 -5.14
C LEU A 143 -1.66 -22.54 -4.66
N MET A 144 -1.81 -21.56 -5.56
CA MET A 144 -2.35 -20.25 -5.25
C MET A 144 -3.81 -20.34 -4.77
N ALA A 145 -4.65 -21.11 -5.47
CA ALA A 145 -6.04 -21.33 -5.06
C ALA A 145 -6.13 -22.02 -3.67
N GLY A 146 -5.27 -23.01 -3.41
CA GLY A 146 -5.20 -23.68 -2.11
C GLY A 146 -4.78 -22.73 -0.97
N GLN A 147 -3.85 -21.82 -1.25
CA GLN A 147 -3.39 -20.81 -0.28
C GLN A 147 -4.46 -19.75 -0.01
N GLN A 148 -5.17 -19.29 -1.04
CA GLN A 148 -6.26 -18.33 -0.90
C GLN A 148 -7.44 -18.94 -0.13
N ALA A 149 -7.78 -20.21 -0.38
CA ALA A 149 -8.76 -20.94 0.41
C ALA A 149 -8.33 -21.10 1.88
N ALA A 150 -7.05 -21.38 2.13
CA ALA A 150 -6.50 -21.45 3.49
C ALA A 150 -6.52 -20.08 4.18
N MET A 151 -6.25 -18.99 3.44
CA MET A 151 -6.34 -17.62 3.91
C MET A 151 -7.77 -17.23 4.28
N GLY A 152 -8.74 -17.43 3.38
CA GLY A 152 -10.14 -17.12 3.65
C GLY A 152 -10.65 -17.86 4.89
N LYS A 153 -10.25 -19.13 5.07
CA LYS A 153 -10.56 -19.87 6.29
C LYS A 153 -9.88 -19.28 7.54
N PHE A 154 -8.62 -18.85 7.43
CA PHE A 154 -7.88 -18.22 8.54
C PHE A 154 -8.50 -16.89 8.97
N LEU A 155 -9.03 -16.14 8.00
CA LEU A 155 -9.68 -14.85 8.22
C LEU A 155 -11.17 -14.97 8.57
N SER A 156 -11.74 -16.17 8.61
CA SER A 156 -13.17 -16.38 8.88
C SER A 156 -13.56 -16.22 10.36
N TYR A 157 -14.68 -15.54 10.60
CA TYR A 157 -15.25 -15.31 11.92
C TYR A 157 -16.61 -15.99 12.10
N ASN A 158 -16.91 -16.36 13.36
CA ASN A 158 -18.20 -16.94 13.71
C ASN A 158 -19.27 -15.85 13.96
N ARG A 159 -20.54 -16.24 13.95
CA ARG A 159 -21.67 -15.29 14.12
C ARG A 159 -21.62 -14.46 15.41
N ALA A 160 -21.09 -14.99 16.50
CA ALA A 160 -20.97 -14.23 17.76
C ALA A 160 -19.86 -13.18 17.67
N GLN A 161 -18.73 -13.51 17.05
CA GLN A 161 -17.64 -12.56 16.76
C GLN A 161 -18.17 -11.43 15.86
N GLU A 162 -18.86 -11.76 14.78
CA GLU A 162 -19.49 -10.80 13.87
C GLU A 162 -20.48 -9.86 14.59
N ALA A 163 -21.41 -10.40 15.38
CA ALA A 163 -22.38 -9.60 16.12
C ALA A 163 -21.71 -8.66 17.15
N SER A 164 -20.62 -9.11 17.77
CA SER A 164 -19.85 -8.25 18.69
C SER A 164 -19.03 -7.18 17.96
N ALA A 165 -18.50 -7.48 16.77
CA ALA A 165 -17.81 -6.51 15.91
C ALA A 165 -18.78 -5.46 15.38
N ASP A 166 -19.98 -5.86 14.93
CA ASP A 166 -21.08 -4.97 14.53
C ASP A 166 -21.44 -3.98 15.64
N ALA A 167 -21.70 -4.50 16.85
CA ALA A 167 -22.09 -3.68 17.99
C ALA A 167 -20.98 -2.70 18.40
N ALA A 168 -19.72 -3.16 18.39
CA ALA A 168 -18.55 -2.33 18.68
C ALA A 168 -18.37 -1.24 17.61
N GLY A 169 -18.40 -1.62 16.33
CA GLY A 169 -18.30 -0.72 15.19
C GLY A 169 -19.37 0.35 15.19
N ALA A 170 -20.63 -0.03 15.45
CA ALA A 170 -21.73 0.92 15.58
C ALA A 170 -21.51 1.92 16.72
N SER A 171 -21.04 1.43 17.88
CA SER A 171 -20.64 2.29 19.00
C SER A 171 -19.47 3.24 18.64
N TYR A 172 -18.48 2.79 17.87
CA TYR A 172 -17.36 3.64 17.46
C TYR A 172 -17.81 4.76 16.51
N LEU A 173 -18.65 4.45 15.52
CA LEU A 173 -19.21 5.43 14.60
C LEU A 173 -20.06 6.47 15.35
N SER A 174 -20.95 5.99 16.23
CA SER A 174 -21.79 6.82 17.11
C SER A 174 -20.95 7.83 17.91
N LYS A 175 -19.96 7.34 18.66
CA LYS A 175 -19.09 8.18 19.49
C LYS A 175 -18.21 9.13 18.67
N ALA A 176 -17.83 8.73 17.45
CA ALA A 176 -17.11 9.59 16.52
C ALA A 176 -18.02 10.64 15.86
N GLY A 177 -19.34 10.54 16.02
CA GLY A 177 -20.31 11.37 15.34
C GLY A 177 -20.32 11.15 13.83
N ILE A 178 -20.06 9.91 13.39
CA ILE A 178 -20.12 9.50 11.98
C ILE A 178 -21.41 8.72 11.78
N THR A 179 -22.15 9.03 10.72
CA THR A 179 -23.42 8.36 10.43
C THR A 179 -23.22 6.88 10.11
N GLY A 180 -24.07 6.03 10.68
CA GLY A 180 -24.11 4.60 10.36
C GLY A 180 -24.70 4.26 8.98
N LYS A 181 -25.19 5.25 8.23
CA LYS A 181 -25.78 5.04 6.88
C LYS A 181 -24.82 4.32 5.94
N GLY A 182 -23.56 4.74 5.89
CA GLY A 182 -22.56 4.11 5.02
C GLY A 182 -22.31 2.64 5.35
N SER A 183 -22.26 2.28 6.64
CA SER A 183 -22.13 0.86 7.05
C SER A 183 -23.32 0.02 6.53
N LEU A 184 -24.55 0.51 6.68
CA LEU A 184 -25.74 -0.19 6.19
C LEU A 184 -25.80 -0.26 4.66
N GLU A 185 -25.48 0.83 3.98
CA GLU A 185 -25.49 0.91 2.52
C GLU A 185 -24.49 -0.08 1.93
N PHE A 186 -23.28 -0.13 2.49
CA PHE A 186 -22.27 -1.09 2.06
C PHE A 186 -22.68 -2.54 2.37
N PHE A 187 -23.18 -2.85 3.56
CA PHE A 187 -23.63 -4.21 3.87
C PHE A 187 -24.80 -4.69 3.01
N LYS A 188 -25.73 -3.78 2.65
CA LYS A 188 -26.80 -4.09 1.67
C LYS A 188 -26.24 -4.29 0.27
N LYS A 189 -25.20 -3.54 -0.11
CA LYS A 189 -24.51 -3.71 -1.39
C LYS A 189 -23.86 -5.08 -1.49
N LEU A 190 -23.12 -5.49 -0.46
CA LEU A 190 -22.58 -6.84 -0.35
C LEU A 190 -23.73 -7.87 -0.48
N GLN A 191 -24.83 -7.68 0.27
CA GLN A 191 -25.94 -8.65 0.26
C GLN A 191 -26.55 -8.81 -1.14
N ASN A 192 -26.63 -7.70 -1.88
CA ASN A 192 -27.10 -7.73 -3.26
C ASN A 192 -26.12 -8.41 -4.21
N LEU A 193 -24.80 -8.28 -4.00
CA LEU A 193 -23.78 -9.00 -4.76
C LEU A 193 -23.94 -10.52 -4.54
N GLU A 194 -24.06 -10.96 -3.30
CA GLU A 194 -24.32 -12.36 -2.94
C GLU A 194 -25.55 -12.93 -3.67
N PHE A 195 -26.67 -12.20 -3.64
CA PHE A 195 -27.89 -12.64 -4.32
C PHE A 195 -27.77 -12.70 -5.84
N ARG A 196 -27.01 -11.78 -6.45
CA ARG A 196 -26.82 -11.72 -7.91
C ARG A 196 -25.92 -12.84 -8.43
N HIS A 197 -24.91 -13.24 -7.66
CA HIS A 197 -23.96 -14.27 -8.07
C HIS A 197 -24.48 -15.70 -7.84
N GLY A 198 -25.56 -15.87 -7.06
CA GLY A 198 -26.13 -17.17 -6.75
C GLY A 198 -25.14 -18.01 -5.95
N TYR A 199 -25.55 -19.20 -5.49
CA TYR A 199 -24.73 -20.13 -4.70
C TYR A 199 -23.60 -20.79 -5.52
N ARG A 200 -22.83 -20.00 -6.27
CA ARG A 200 -21.59 -20.37 -6.94
C ARG A 200 -20.56 -19.34 -6.53
N PRO A 201 -19.54 -19.71 -5.73
CA PRO A 201 -18.39 -18.85 -5.51
C PRO A 201 -17.76 -18.59 -6.88
N ALA A 202 -18.03 -17.41 -7.45
CA ALA A 202 -17.09 -16.84 -8.40
C ALA A 202 -15.90 -16.31 -7.61
N ASP A 203 -14.75 -16.16 -8.26
CA ASP A 203 -13.46 -15.77 -7.69
C ASP A 203 -13.42 -14.31 -7.14
N GLY A 204 -14.49 -13.83 -6.47
CA GLY A 204 -14.65 -12.45 -6.01
C GLY A 204 -15.42 -12.24 -4.69
N ASP A 205 -16.08 -13.27 -4.12
CA ASP A 205 -16.91 -13.13 -2.91
C ASP A 205 -16.14 -13.44 -1.60
N GLU A 206 -14.91 -12.91 -1.47
CA GLU A 206 -14.03 -13.25 -0.35
C GLU A 206 -14.54 -12.70 1.00
N PHE A 207 -15.22 -11.55 1.01
CA PHE A 207 -15.81 -10.97 2.23
C PHE A 207 -16.86 -11.87 2.88
N TYR A 208 -17.65 -12.61 2.10
CA TYR A 208 -18.68 -13.51 2.66
C TYR A 208 -18.10 -14.76 3.31
N SER A 209 -16.99 -15.23 2.75
CA SER A 209 -16.23 -16.34 3.29
C SER A 209 -15.63 -15.98 4.65
N THR A 210 -15.21 -14.72 4.83
CA THR A 210 -14.60 -14.23 6.06
C THR A 210 -15.61 -13.68 7.07
N HIS A 211 -16.66 -13.00 6.60
CA HIS A 211 -17.72 -12.35 7.38
C HIS A 211 -19.11 -12.81 6.95
N PRO A 212 -19.63 -13.93 7.47
CA PRO A 212 -20.98 -14.40 7.16
C PRO A 212 -22.04 -13.34 7.51
N MET A 213 -22.62 -12.71 6.49
CA MET A 213 -23.69 -11.71 6.65
C MET A 213 -25.06 -12.41 6.72
N THR A 214 -25.96 -11.92 7.56
CA THR A 214 -27.32 -12.45 7.68
C THR A 214 -28.33 -11.30 7.71
N GLY A 215 -29.57 -11.57 7.28
CA GLY A 215 -30.65 -10.59 7.38
C GLY A 215 -30.83 -10.03 8.79
N ASP A 216 -30.62 -10.87 9.82
CA ASP A 216 -30.73 -10.49 11.23
C ASP A 216 -29.68 -9.44 11.65
N ARG A 217 -28.44 -9.55 11.13
CA ARG A 217 -27.40 -8.54 11.37
C ARG A 217 -27.76 -7.18 10.77
N ILE A 218 -28.22 -7.18 9.51
CA ILE A 218 -28.64 -5.95 8.83
C ILE A 218 -29.83 -5.32 9.57
N ALA A 219 -30.79 -6.12 10.04
CA ALA A 219 -31.92 -5.63 10.82
C ALA A 219 -31.46 -4.99 12.14
N THR A 220 -30.62 -5.70 12.90
CA THR A 220 -30.07 -5.21 14.18
C THR A 220 -29.29 -3.90 14.02
N LEU A 221 -28.43 -3.81 13.00
CA LEU A 221 -27.70 -2.60 12.70
C LEU A 221 -28.63 -1.48 12.21
N THR A 222 -29.68 -1.81 11.45
CA THR A 222 -30.66 -0.81 11.00
C THR A 222 -31.33 -0.14 12.19
N ASP A 223 -31.81 -0.93 13.15
CA ASP A 223 -32.42 -0.42 14.38
C ASP A 223 -31.41 0.43 15.18
N THR A 224 -30.20 -0.09 15.38
CA THR A 224 -29.14 0.59 16.13
C THR A 224 -28.77 1.94 15.53
N TYR A 225 -28.61 2.00 14.21
CA TYR A 225 -28.17 3.22 13.53
C TYR A 225 -29.27 4.25 13.35
N GLN A 226 -30.53 3.83 13.17
CA GLN A 226 -31.65 4.77 13.01
C GLN A 226 -31.97 5.53 14.30
N ASP A 227 -31.76 4.89 15.46
CA ASP A 227 -31.91 5.51 16.77
C ASP A 227 -30.71 6.41 17.15
N ASP A 228 -29.60 6.34 16.41
CA ASP A 228 -28.38 7.08 16.72
C ASP A 228 -28.50 8.59 16.39
N PRO A 229 -28.04 9.50 17.28
CA PRO A 229 -28.06 10.94 17.00
C PRO A 229 -27.30 11.38 15.75
N ALA A 230 -26.29 10.62 15.31
CA ALA A 230 -25.51 10.89 14.11
C ALA A 230 -26.17 10.37 12.82
N TRP A 231 -27.33 9.69 12.88
CA TRP A 231 -28.00 9.11 11.71
C TRP A 231 -28.16 10.12 10.55
N ASN A 232 -28.61 11.33 10.85
CA ASN A 232 -28.83 12.39 9.86
C ASN A 232 -27.66 13.38 9.74
N ARG A 233 -26.52 13.08 10.37
CA ARG A 233 -25.33 13.90 10.23
C ARG A 233 -24.76 13.72 8.82
N PRO A 234 -24.52 14.82 8.07
CA PRO A 234 -23.92 14.73 6.75
C PRO A 234 -22.46 14.25 6.83
N SER A 235 -22.00 13.60 5.76
CA SER A 235 -20.59 13.26 5.57
C SER A 235 -19.72 14.51 5.59
N ASP A 236 -18.45 14.37 6.00
CA ASP A 236 -17.48 15.46 5.87
C ASP A 236 -17.18 15.69 4.37
N PRO A 237 -17.54 16.85 3.79
CA PRO A 237 -17.37 17.10 2.37
C PRO A 237 -15.90 17.12 1.93
N LYS A 238 -14.95 17.41 2.84
CA LYS A 238 -13.52 17.37 2.53
C LYS A 238 -13.01 15.94 2.41
N ILE A 239 -13.48 15.05 3.29
CA ILE A 239 -13.16 13.63 3.24
C ILE A 239 -13.80 13.00 1.99
N GLU A 240 -15.05 13.34 1.71
CA GLU A 240 -15.76 12.84 0.53
C GLU A 240 -15.05 13.24 -0.77
N ALA A 241 -14.69 14.52 -0.93
CA ALA A 241 -13.97 14.99 -2.11
C ALA A 241 -12.61 14.30 -2.31
N ARG A 242 -11.89 14.02 -1.21
CA ARG A 242 -10.63 13.26 -1.25
C ARG A 242 -10.87 11.79 -1.58
N PHE A 243 -11.93 11.19 -1.04
CA PHE A 243 -12.31 9.81 -1.35
C PHE A 243 -12.64 9.65 -2.83
N THR A 244 -13.49 10.50 -3.41
CA THR A 244 -13.87 10.39 -4.82
C THR A 244 -12.66 10.48 -5.75
N ARG A 245 -11.72 11.40 -5.49
CA ARG A 245 -10.53 11.54 -6.34
C ARG A 245 -9.52 10.41 -6.14
N VAL A 246 -9.34 9.91 -4.90
CA VAL A 246 -8.49 8.73 -4.62
C VAL A 246 -9.07 7.47 -5.26
N LYS A 247 -10.38 7.27 -5.19
CA LYS A 247 -11.07 6.17 -5.87
C LYS A 247 -10.80 6.21 -7.38
N ALA A 248 -10.93 7.39 -8.00
CA ALA A 248 -10.67 7.54 -9.43
C ALA A 248 -9.19 7.34 -9.81
N LYS A 249 -8.26 7.87 -8.99
CA LYS A 249 -6.82 7.63 -9.10
C LYS A 249 -6.49 6.13 -9.07
N LEU A 250 -6.98 5.42 -8.07
CA LEU A 250 -6.78 3.97 -7.94
C LEU A 250 -7.41 3.21 -9.11
N PHE A 251 -8.59 3.61 -9.56
CA PHE A 251 -9.21 3.02 -10.75
C PHE A 251 -8.33 3.19 -12.00
N GLY A 252 -7.84 4.41 -12.27
CA GLY A 252 -6.95 4.66 -13.41
C GLY A 252 -5.60 3.96 -13.32
N PHE A 253 -5.09 3.75 -12.11
CA PHE A 253 -3.85 3.00 -11.87
C PHE A 253 -4.06 1.48 -12.09
N LEU A 254 -5.17 0.91 -11.61
CA LEU A 254 -5.41 -0.53 -11.61
C LEU A 254 -6.06 -1.03 -12.90
N ALA A 255 -7.10 -0.35 -13.40
CA ALA A 255 -7.87 -0.78 -14.56
C ALA A 255 -7.09 -0.62 -15.87
N GLU A 256 -7.51 -1.36 -16.90
CA GLU A 256 -7.00 -1.16 -18.26
C GLU A 256 -7.29 0.28 -18.74
N PRO A 257 -6.38 0.91 -19.51
CA PRO A 257 -6.59 2.27 -19.99
C PRO A 257 -7.91 2.46 -20.75
N ARG A 258 -8.34 1.44 -21.51
CA ARG A 258 -9.62 1.45 -22.24
C ARG A 258 -10.83 1.52 -21.30
N ASP A 259 -10.83 0.76 -20.21
CA ASP A 259 -11.91 0.78 -19.23
C ASP A 259 -11.92 2.09 -18.45
N THR A 260 -10.74 2.60 -18.11
CA THR A 260 -10.59 3.93 -17.49
C THR A 260 -11.20 5.02 -18.35
N LEU A 261 -10.88 5.06 -19.64
CA LEU A 261 -11.41 6.06 -20.58
C LEU A 261 -12.91 5.87 -20.89
N ARG A 262 -13.48 4.68 -20.63
CA ARG A 262 -14.93 4.47 -20.69
C ARG A 262 -15.65 5.04 -19.47
N VAL A 263 -15.10 4.82 -18.28
CA VAL A 263 -15.68 5.31 -17.02
C VAL A 263 -15.47 6.82 -16.86
N TYR A 264 -14.29 7.30 -17.24
CA TYR A 264 -13.88 8.71 -17.18
C TYR A 264 -13.58 9.23 -18.59
N PRO A 265 -14.61 9.45 -19.44
CA PRO A 265 -14.41 9.90 -20.81
C PRO A 265 -13.78 11.29 -20.87
N PRO A 266 -13.08 11.66 -21.96
CA PRO A 266 -12.48 13.00 -22.11
C PRO A 266 -13.46 14.17 -22.02
N THR A 267 -14.76 13.91 -22.15
CA THR A 267 -15.83 14.92 -21.95
C THR A 267 -16.05 15.27 -20.48
N ASP A 268 -15.62 14.43 -19.56
CA ASP A 268 -15.67 14.67 -18.11
C ASP A 268 -14.42 15.44 -17.67
N ASN A 269 -14.60 16.72 -17.35
CA ASN A 269 -13.53 17.63 -16.87
C ASN A 269 -13.50 17.74 -15.35
N SER A 270 -14.08 16.77 -14.63
CA SER A 270 -13.99 16.72 -13.17
C SER A 270 -12.57 16.33 -12.72
N VAL A 271 -12.20 16.78 -11.51
CA VAL A 271 -10.92 16.42 -10.88
C VAL A 271 -10.70 14.90 -10.84
N PRO A 272 -11.67 14.07 -10.38
CA PRO A 272 -11.50 12.61 -10.42
C PRO A 272 -11.21 12.06 -11.82
N ALA A 273 -11.88 12.59 -12.85
CA ALA A 273 -11.70 12.13 -14.23
C ALA A 273 -10.32 12.47 -14.78
N HIS A 274 -9.83 13.70 -14.57
CA HIS A 274 -8.45 14.06 -14.90
C HIS A 274 -7.44 13.15 -14.18
N TYR A 275 -7.68 12.85 -12.90
CA TYR A 275 -6.78 11.99 -12.12
C TYR A 275 -6.71 10.57 -12.69
N ALA A 276 -7.86 9.95 -12.94
CA ALA A 276 -7.93 8.61 -13.52
C ALA A 276 -7.27 8.56 -14.91
N ARG A 277 -7.55 9.55 -15.77
CA ARG A 277 -6.99 9.60 -17.13
C ARG A 277 -5.48 9.85 -17.13
N ALA A 278 -4.94 10.64 -16.20
CA ALA A 278 -3.51 10.83 -16.06
C ALA A 278 -2.79 9.48 -15.90
N TYR A 279 -3.28 8.62 -15.00
CA TYR A 279 -2.74 7.27 -14.82
C TYR A 279 -2.97 6.36 -16.03
N ALA A 280 -4.14 6.41 -16.66
CA ALA A 280 -4.42 5.60 -17.85
C ALA A 280 -3.48 5.93 -19.03
N TYR A 281 -3.30 7.22 -19.33
CA TYR A 281 -2.37 7.64 -20.38
C TYR A 281 -0.91 7.37 -20.02
N HIS A 282 -0.55 7.50 -18.75
CA HIS A 282 0.77 7.17 -18.27
C HIS A 282 1.09 5.68 -18.48
N LYS A 283 0.17 4.79 -18.11
CA LYS A 283 0.29 3.33 -18.36
C LYS A 283 0.42 2.99 -19.85
N ASP A 284 -0.31 3.71 -20.70
CA ASP A 284 -0.25 3.54 -22.16
C ASP A 284 0.93 4.28 -22.82
N SER A 285 1.89 4.79 -22.02
CA SER A 285 3.07 5.55 -22.47
C SER A 285 2.74 6.82 -23.27
N GLN A 286 1.50 7.33 -23.17
CA GLN A 286 1.07 8.59 -23.78
C GLN A 286 1.42 9.77 -22.87
N LEU A 287 2.72 9.98 -22.66
CA LEU A 287 3.28 10.88 -21.64
C LEU A 287 2.84 12.34 -21.79
N ASP A 288 2.70 12.84 -23.02
CA ASP A 288 2.23 14.21 -23.26
C ASP A 288 0.78 14.39 -22.81
N ARG A 289 -0.07 13.38 -23.04
CA ARG A 289 -1.47 13.40 -22.58
C ARG A 289 -1.55 13.25 -21.07
N ALA A 290 -0.75 12.35 -20.48
CA ALA A 290 -0.67 12.20 -19.04
C ALA A 290 -0.25 13.52 -18.36
N THR A 291 0.76 14.20 -18.92
CA THR A 291 1.23 15.50 -18.44
C THR A 291 0.13 16.56 -18.57
N ALA A 292 -0.60 16.60 -19.69
CA ALA A 292 -1.71 17.53 -19.88
C ALA A 292 -2.85 17.32 -18.86
N GLU A 293 -3.17 16.07 -18.51
CA GLU A 293 -4.14 15.78 -17.44
C GLU A 293 -3.63 16.24 -16.07
N ALA A 294 -2.34 16.03 -15.76
CA ALA A 294 -1.73 16.53 -14.53
C ALA A 294 -1.69 18.07 -14.46
N ASP A 295 -1.44 18.74 -15.59
CA ASP A 295 -1.48 20.19 -15.70
C ASP A 295 -2.90 20.74 -15.49
N ALA A 296 -3.93 20.06 -16.02
CA ALA A 296 -5.31 20.42 -15.78
C ALA A 296 -5.68 20.33 -14.28
N LEU A 297 -5.21 19.29 -13.58
CA LEU A 297 -5.36 19.18 -12.13
C LEU A 297 -4.70 20.36 -11.40
N LEU A 298 -3.47 20.71 -11.76
CA LEU A 298 -2.73 21.81 -11.15
C LEU A 298 -3.31 23.20 -11.47
N GLN A 299 -4.06 23.36 -12.57
CA GLN A 299 -4.83 24.59 -12.79
C GLN A 299 -5.94 24.77 -11.75
N THR A 300 -6.56 23.68 -11.29
CA THR A 300 -7.61 23.73 -10.27
C THR A 300 -7.06 23.89 -8.86
N ALA A 301 -5.91 23.27 -8.57
CA ALA A 301 -5.25 23.33 -7.26
C ALA A 301 -3.71 23.34 -7.43
N PRO A 302 -3.09 24.53 -7.62
CA PRO A 302 -1.66 24.65 -7.92
C PRO A 302 -0.71 24.14 -6.84
N ASP A 303 -1.16 24.16 -5.58
CA ASP A 303 -0.43 23.72 -4.39
C ASP A 303 -0.98 22.39 -3.83
N ASP A 304 -1.73 21.60 -4.61
CA ASP A 304 -2.06 20.23 -4.18
C ASP A 304 -0.80 19.35 -4.31
N PRO A 305 -0.24 18.84 -3.20
CA PRO A 305 1.02 18.11 -3.23
C PRO A 305 0.94 16.80 -4.02
N TYR A 306 -0.24 16.17 -4.12
CA TYR A 306 -0.40 14.89 -4.80
C TYR A 306 -0.55 15.06 -6.32
N PHE A 307 -1.04 16.22 -6.78
CA PHE A 307 -1.01 16.59 -8.19
C PHE A 307 0.40 16.97 -8.63
N LEU A 308 1.15 17.67 -7.78
CA LEU A 308 2.56 17.96 -7.99
C LEU A 308 3.41 16.68 -8.02
N GLU A 309 3.16 15.75 -7.09
CA GLU A 309 3.77 14.41 -7.09
C GLU A 309 3.50 13.67 -8.40
N LEU A 310 2.23 13.57 -8.83
CA LEU A 310 1.84 12.92 -10.09
C LEU A 310 2.57 13.53 -11.29
N LYS A 311 2.60 14.86 -11.41
CA LYS A 311 3.32 15.54 -12.50
C LYS A 311 4.81 15.20 -12.47
N GLY A 312 5.41 15.25 -11.28
CA GLY A 312 6.80 14.87 -11.08
C GLY A 312 7.11 13.44 -11.50
N GLN A 313 6.25 12.49 -11.13
CA GLN A 313 6.36 11.09 -11.52
C GLN A 313 6.30 10.93 -13.05
N ILE A 314 5.29 11.49 -13.71
CA ILE A 314 5.12 11.41 -15.16
C ILE A 314 6.35 11.98 -15.88
N LEU A 315 6.88 13.11 -15.41
CA LEU A 315 8.07 13.73 -15.99
C LEU A 315 9.33 12.87 -15.82
N LEU A 316 9.50 12.22 -14.66
CA LEU A 316 10.62 11.31 -14.44
C LEU A 316 10.58 10.11 -15.39
N GLU A 317 9.42 9.48 -15.49
CA GLU A 317 9.21 8.33 -16.35
C GLU A 317 9.26 8.71 -17.84
N ALA A 318 9.00 9.97 -18.17
CA ALA A 318 9.25 10.57 -19.49
C ALA A 318 10.72 10.89 -19.79
N GLY A 319 11.65 10.59 -18.88
CA GLY A 319 13.07 10.91 -19.04
C GLY A 319 13.38 12.41 -18.91
N LYS A 320 12.53 13.16 -18.20
CA LYS A 320 12.68 14.61 -17.93
C LYS A 320 12.95 14.90 -16.45
N PRO A 321 14.00 14.33 -15.84
CA PRO A 321 14.24 14.45 -14.39
C PRO A 321 14.47 15.89 -13.93
N THR A 322 15.07 16.75 -14.76
CA THR A 322 15.28 18.17 -14.46
C THR A 322 13.95 18.92 -14.32
N GLU A 323 12.98 18.64 -15.19
CA GLU A 323 11.65 19.27 -15.13
C GLU A 323 10.84 18.76 -13.92
N ALA A 324 11.08 17.52 -13.49
CA ALA A 324 10.43 16.93 -12.33
C ALA A 324 10.89 17.54 -10.98
N LEU A 325 12.08 18.17 -10.92
CA LEU A 325 12.62 18.68 -9.65
C LEU A 325 11.73 19.72 -8.98
N ALA A 326 11.21 20.69 -9.74
CA ALA A 326 10.40 21.77 -9.19
C ALA A 326 9.07 21.28 -8.55
N PRO A 327 8.23 20.50 -9.25
CA PRO A 327 6.99 19.99 -8.65
C PRO A 327 7.26 19.03 -7.48
N LEU A 328 8.26 18.14 -7.58
CA LEU A 328 8.56 17.18 -6.50
C LEU A 328 9.14 17.84 -5.25
N ARG A 329 9.98 18.87 -5.42
CA ARG A 329 10.47 19.69 -4.30
C ARG A 329 9.30 20.36 -3.59
N ARG A 330 8.41 21.00 -4.34
CA ARG A 330 7.24 21.69 -3.78
C ARG A 330 6.31 20.71 -3.06
N ALA A 331 6.03 19.54 -3.65
CA ALA A 331 5.24 18.50 -3.02
C ALA A 331 5.86 18.00 -1.70
N THR A 332 7.19 17.81 -1.70
CA THR A 332 7.95 17.38 -0.52
C THR A 332 7.86 18.42 0.60
N GLU A 333 8.00 19.71 0.29
CA GLU A 333 7.87 20.82 1.26
C GLU A 333 6.46 20.90 1.85
N LEU A 334 5.43 20.88 0.99
CA LEU A 334 4.02 20.99 1.37
C LEU A 334 3.56 19.84 2.27
N THR A 335 4.16 18.67 2.12
CA THR A 335 3.85 17.47 2.92
C THR A 335 4.81 17.26 4.08
N ALA A 336 5.65 18.25 4.38
CA ALA A 336 6.65 18.22 5.42
C ALA A 336 7.53 16.96 5.35
N ASN A 337 8.04 16.63 4.15
CA ASN A 337 8.83 15.43 3.84
C ASN A 337 8.06 14.11 4.01
N GLN A 338 6.85 13.99 3.45
CA GLN A 338 6.17 12.69 3.40
C GLN A 338 7.11 11.68 2.70
N PRO A 339 7.33 10.47 3.27
CA PRO A 339 8.44 9.61 2.85
C PRO A 339 8.41 9.12 1.41
N LEU A 340 7.24 8.80 0.85
CA LEU A 340 7.07 8.33 -0.53
C LEU A 340 7.37 9.47 -1.52
N ILE A 341 6.79 10.66 -1.28
CA ILE A 341 7.04 11.85 -2.11
C ILE A 341 8.51 12.28 -2.03
N ALA A 342 9.07 12.31 -0.82
CA ALA A 342 10.47 12.63 -0.59
C ALA A 342 11.41 11.62 -1.28
N THR A 343 11.05 10.33 -1.28
CA THR A 343 11.82 9.31 -1.99
C THR A 343 11.79 9.53 -3.50
N LEU A 344 10.63 9.85 -4.07
CA LEU A 344 10.51 10.18 -5.49
C LEU A 344 11.31 11.43 -5.85
N PHE A 345 11.30 12.46 -4.99
CA PHE A 345 12.13 13.65 -5.16
C PHE A 345 13.63 13.33 -5.09
N GLY A 346 14.06 12.52 -4.13
CA GLY A 346 15.44 12.04 -4.03
C GLY A 346 15.88 11.27 -5.27
N HIS A 347 15.00 10.42 -5.81
CA HIS A 347 15.22 9.73 -7.08
C HIS A 347 15.37 10.72 -8.24
N ALA A 348 14.52 11.74 -8.32
CA ALA A 348 14.61 12.78 -9.35
C ALA A 348 15.95 13.50 -9.34
N LEU A 349 16.43 13.89 -8.16
CA LEU A 349 17.73 14.52 -7.96
C LEU A 349 18.87 13.63 -8.48
N ILE A 350 18.83 12.32 -8.19
CA ILE A 350 19.82 11.35 -8.69
C ILE A 350 19.74 11.20 -10.21
N ALA A 351 18.52 11.09 -10.75
CA ALA A 351 18.26 10.87 -12.16
C ALA A 351 18.71 12.03 -13.08
N THR A 352 18.93 13.23 -12.53
CA THR A 352 19.57 14.33 -13.30
C THR A 352 21.04 14.07 -13.66
N GLU A 353 21.69 13.10 -13.01
CA GLU A 353 23.12 12.81 -13.12
C GLU A 353 24.05 13.99 -12.75
N ASP A 354 23.52 15.09 -12.21
CA ASP A 354 24.31 16.20 -11.70
C ASP A 354 24.74 15.92 -10.25
N ARG A 355 26.05 15.72 -10.05
CA ARG A 355 26.64 15.49 -8.72
C ARG A 355 26.33 16.59 -7.71
N LYS A 356 26.00 17.81 -8.15
CA LYS A 356 25.59 18.90 -7.26
C LYS A 356 24.31 18.57 -6.49
N ASN A 357 23.44 17.72 -7.04
CA ASN A 357 22.18 17.33 -6.44
C ASN A 357 22.33 16.22 -5.37
N PHE A 358 23.49 15.55 -5.30
CA PHE A 358 23.64 14.36 -4.44
C PHE A 358 23.61 14.67 -2.94
N ALA A 359 24.13 15.83 -2.52
CA ALA A 359 24.10 16.23 -1.11
C ALA A 359 22.65 16.48 -0.64
N GLU A 360 21.83 17.08 -1.49
CA GLU A 360 20.41 17.26 -1.22
C GLU A 360 19.67 15.93 -1.24
N ALA A 361 19.88 15.11 -2.26
CA ALA A 361 19.27 13.78 -2.37
C ALA A 361 19.54 12.93 -1.13
N GLN A 362 20.78 12.96 -0.63
CA GLN A 362 21.15 12.28 0.60
C GLN A 362 20.35 12.78 1.81
N THR A 363 20.19 14.09 1.96
CA THR A 363 19.47 14.69 3.08
C THR A 363 17.99 14.29 3.04
N VAL A 364 17.37 14.39 1.88
CA VAL A 364 15.96 14.03 1.66
C VAL A 364 15.74 12.54 1.89
N LEU A 365 16.57 11.66 1.31
CA LEU A 365 16.44 10.21 1.43
C LEU A 365 16.70 9.72 2.85
N ARG A 366 17.66 10.32 3.58
CA ARG A 366 17.87 10.02 5.01
C ARG A 366 16.66 10.38 5.86
N ALA A 367 16.02 11.52 5.59
CA ALA A 367 14.79 11.90 6.27
C ALA A 367 13.63 10.94 5.92
N ALA A 368 13.53 10.50 4.67
CA ALA A 368 12.52 9.55 4.21
C ALA A 368 12.67 8.19 4.93
N VAL A 369 13.85 7.55 4.88
CA VAL A 369 14.07 6.24 5.52
C VAL A 369 13.99 6.30 7.05
N ALA A 370 14.23 7.46 7.66
CA ALA A 370 14.04 7.64 9.10
C ALA A 370 12.57 7.60 9.52
N ARG A 371 11.66 8.02 8.62
CA ARG A 371 10.21 8.07 8.86
C ARG A 371 9.47 6.84 8.32
N ASP A 372 9.98 6.23 7.26
CA ASP A 372 9.45 5.02 6.65
C ASP A 372 10.62 4.08 6.32
N ARG A 373 10.93 3.21 7.29
CA ARG A 373 12.01 2.22 7.15
C ARG A 373 11.62 1.07 6.22
N GLU A 374 10.34 0.92 5.91
CA GLU A 374 9.80 -0.20 5.13
C GLU A 374 9.74 0.09 3.63
N ASN A 375 10.35 1.18 3.18
CA ASN A 375 10.46 1.54 1.77
C ASN A 375 11.78 0.99 1.16
N PRO A 376 11.77 -0.15 0.45
CA PRO A 376 12.97 -0.71 -0.16
C PRO A 376 13.57 0.20 -1.23
N PHE A 377 12.74 0.96 -1.94
CA PHE A 377 13.20 1.88 -2.99
C PHE A 377 13.99 3.06 -2.40
N ALA A 378 13.55 3.60 -1.26
CA ALA A 378 14.29 4.65 -0.55
C ALA A 378 15.69 4.20 -0.12
N TRP A 379 15.79 2.99 0.42
CA TRP A 379 17.07 2.38 0.77
C TRP A 379 17.96 2.16 -0.45
N TYR A 380 17.39 1.68 -1.57
CA TYR A 380 18.13 1.54 -2.82
C TYR A 380 18.73 2.88 -3.29
N GLN A 381 17.91 3.94 -3.38
CA GLN A 381 18.37 5.26 -3.82
C GLN A 381 19.45 5.82 -2.88
N LEU A 382 19.29 5.63 -1.57
CA LEU A 382 20.29 6.07 -0.59
C LEU A 382 21.62 5.28 -0.75
N GLY A 383 21.54 3.99 -1.05
CA GLY A 383 22.70 3.16 -1.38
C GLY A 383 23.45 3.63 -2.63
N VAL A 384 22.72 4.05 -3.68
CA VAL A 384 23.31 4.64 -4.90
C VAL A 384 24.11 5.90 -4.57
N ILE A 385 23.58 6.76 -3.71
CA ILE A 385 24.29 7.97 -3.24
C ILE A 385 25.56 7.60 -2.48
N TYR A 386 25.48 6.70 -1.50
CA TYR A 386 26.65 6.28 -0.71
C TYR A 386 27.74 5.69 -1.60
N ALA A 387 27.38 4.83 -2.55
CA ALA A 387 28.33 4.24 -3.49
C ALA A 387 29.02 5.31 -4.36
N ASN A 388 28.26 6.29 -4.86
CA ASN A 388 28.82 7.41 -5.64
C ASN A 388 29.76 8.31 -4.82
N GLN A 389 29.53 8.42 -3.51
CA GLN A 389 30.40 9.15 -2.58
C GLN A 389 31.62 8.33 -2.13
N GLY A 390 31.72 7.04 -2.52
CA GLY A 390 32.77 6.12 -2.09
C GLY A 390 32.54 5.50 -0.71
N ASP A 391 31.40 5.75 -0.07
CA ASP A 391 31.00 5.15 1.20
C ASP A 391 30.37 3.76 0.97
N MET A 392 31.22 2.84 0.50
CA MET A 392 30.80 1.47 0.23
C MET A 392 30.23 0.75 1.47
N PRO A 393 30.74 0.93 2.70
CA PRO A 393 30.15 0.29 3.87
C PRO A 393 28.70 0.70 4.11
N ARG A 394 28.35 1.99 4.03
CA ARG A 394 26.94 2.43 4.13
C ARG A 394 26.10 2.03 2.92
N ALA A 395 26.68 1.99 1.72
CA ALA A 395 25.99 1.48 0.55
C ALA A 395 25.59 -0.01 0.72
N ARG A 396 26.46 -0.81 1.34
CA ARG A 396 26.18 -2.21 1.69
C ARG A 396 25.11 -2.34 2.76
N LEU A 397 25.12 -1.46 3.78
CA LEU A 397 24.05 -1.42 4.78
C LEU A 397 22.69 -1.11 4.13
N ALA A 398 22.63 -0.08 3.28
CA ALA A 398 21.42 0.27 2.55
C ALA A 398 20.93 -0.88 1.63
N SER A 399 21.87 -1.59 1.00
CA SER A 399 21.55 -2.81 0.23
C SER A 399 20.97 -3.91 1.12
N ALA A 400 21.53 -4.11 2.32
CA ALA A 400 21.04 -5.12 3.27
C ALA A 400 19.61 -4.83 3.73
N GLU A 401 19.28 -3.58 4.06
CA GLU A 401 17.92 -3.14 4.40
C GLU A 401 16.94 -3.42 3.25
N GLN A 402 17.29 -2.98 2.04
CA GLN A 402 16.48 -3.20 0.84
C GLN A 402 16.24 -4.70 0.56
N GLN A 403 17.26 -5.53 0.76
CA GLN A 403 17.20 -6.98 0.53
C GLN A 403 16.34 -7.70 1.58
N VAL A 404 16.41 -7.31 2.85
CA VAL A 404 15.51 -7.83 3.91
C VAL A 404 14.05 -7.56 3.55
N LEU A 405 13.74 -6.31 3.19
CA LEU A 405 12.38 -5.89 2.82
C LEU A 405 11.86 -6.61 1.57
N SER A 406 12.77 -7.07 0.70
CA SER A 406 12.43 -7.81 -0.51
C SER A 406 12.45 -9.34 -0.34
N GLY A 407 12.63 -9.84 0.88
CA GLY A 407 12.70 -11.29 1.16
C GLY A 407 14.00 -11.97 0.71
N ARG A 408 15.01 -11.23 0.23
CA ARG A 408 16.29 -11.77 -0.28
C ARG A 408 17.30 -11.94 0.86
N MET A 409 16.97 -12.83 1.79
CA MET A 409 17.69 -12.99 3.07
C MET A 409 19.15 -13.45 2.90
N GLU A 410 19.47 -14.29 1.91
CA GLU A 410 20.86 -14.71 1.66
C GLU A 410 21.73 -13.53 1.19
N GLU A 411 21.21 -12.68 0.30
CA GLU A 411 21.90 -11.48 -0.15
C GLU A 411 22.02 -10.46 0.99
N ALA A 412 20.93 -10.26 1.76
CA ALA A 412 20.94 -9.36 2.91
C ALA A 412 22.02 -9.75 3.92
N LEU A 413 22.17 -11.05 4.19
CA LEU A 413 23.21 -11.58 5.07
C LEU A 413 24.63 -11.25 4.57
N ALA A 414 24.87 -11.40 3.27
CA ALA A 414 26.17 -11.08 2.66
C ALA A 414 26.45 -9.57 2.71
N SER A 415 25.47 -8.75 2.36
CA SER A 415 25.57 -7.28 2.39
C SER A 415 25.79 -6.74 3.80
N ALA A 416 25.07 -7.26 4.80
CA ALA A 416 25.20 -6.88 6.19
C ALA A 416 26.61 -7.15 6.75
N ARG A 417 27.17 -8.34 6.49
CA ARG A 417 28.55 -8.67 6.87
C ARG A 417 29.56 -7.76 6.18
N ALA A 418 29.37 -7.50 4.89
CA ALA A 418 30.25 -6.60 4.14
C ALA A 418 30.20 -5.16 4.68
N ALA A 419 29.03 -4.69 5.11
CA ALA A 419 28.88 -3.40 5.76
C ALA A 419 29.65 -3.34 7.09
N GLN A 420 29.48 -4.35 7.95
CA GLN A 420 30.16 -4.41 9.26
C GLN A 420 31.68 -4.35 9.16
N LEU A 421 32.28 -4.96 8.14
CA LEU A 421 33.74 -4.95 7.94
C LEU A 421 34.32 -3.54 7.70
N GLY A 422 33.51 -2.61 7.18
CA GLY A 422 33.96 -1.26 6.84
C GLY A 422 33.33 -0.15 7.69
N LEU A 423 32.32 -0.46 8.50
CA LEU A 423 31.69 0.51 9.42
C LEU A 423 32.44 0.53 10.77
N PRO A 424 32.54 1.68 11.45
CA PRO A 424 33.13 1.75 12.78
C PRO A 424 32.36 0.86 13.76
N GLU A 425 33.08 -0.03 14.44
CA GLU A 425 32.51 -0.96 15.42
C GLU A 425 31.76 -0.19 16.51
N GLY A 426 30.56 -0.66 16.86
CA GLY A 426 29.67 -0.02 17.84
C GLY A 426 28.96 1.25 17.35
N SER A 427 29.19 1.71 16.12
CA SER A 427 28.38 2.81 15.54
C SER A 427 26.93 2.38 15.31
N PRO A 428 25.96 3.32 15.25
CA PRO A 428 24.56 2.99 14.96
C PRO A 428 24.37 2.19 13.65
N ASP A 429 25.12 2.55 12.60
CA ASP A 429 25.08 1.85 11.32
C ASP A 429 25.64 0.42 11.44
N TRP A 430 26.72 0.24 12.21
CA TRP A 430 27.31 -1.08 12.47
C TRP A 430 26.37 -1.98 13.27
N LEU A 431 25.74 -1.44 14.33
CA LEU A 431 24.75 -2.16 15.13
C LEU A 431 23.55 -2.57 14.28
N ARG A 432 23.07 -1.67 13.40
CA ARG A 432 21.97 -1.99 12.49
C ARG A 432 22.36 -3.09 11.49
N ALA A 433 23.58 -3.06 10.95
CA ALA A 433 24.10 -4.12 10.10
C ALA A 433 24.17 -5.46 10.85
N GLN A 434 24.51 -5.45 12.14
CA GLN A 434 24.51 -6.65 12.98
C GLN A 434 23.09 -7.21 13.21
N ASP A 435 22.12 -6.35 13.49
CA ASP A 435 20.71 -6.77 13.64
C ASP A 435 20.20 -7.47 12.38
N ILE A 436 20.47 -6.89 11.21
CA ILE A 436 20.09 -7.47 9.92
C ILE A 436 20.78 -8.82 9.70
N GLU A 437 22.07 -8.92 10.05
CA GLU A 437 22.80 -10.18 9.96
C GLU A 437 22.13 -11.29 10.79
N PHE A 438 21.77 -11.00 12.04
CA PHE A 438 21.11 -11.96 12.91
C PHE A 438 19.72 -12.36 12.39
N GLN A 439 18.93 -11.39 11.94
CA GLN A 439 17.62 -11.63 11.35
C GLN A 439 17.73 -12.52 10.10
N ALA A 440 18.58 -12.14 9.15
CA ALA A 440 18.75 -12.83 7.88
C ALA A 440 19.31 -14.26 8.08
N ARG A 441 20.30 -14.42 8.97
CA ARG A 441 20.87 -15.74 9.31
C ARG A 441 19.79 -16.69 9.85
N ALA A 442 18.99 -16.23 10.81
CA ALA A 442 17.94 -17.04 11.41
C ALA A 442 16.93 -17.53 10.35
N GLU A 443 16.54 -16.66 9.41
CA GLU A 443 15.57 -17.01 8.38
C GLU A 443 16.15 -17.96 7.30
N VAL A 444 17.41 -17.76 6.90
CA VAL A 444 18.12 -18.69 5.99
C VAL A 444 18.23 -20.08 6.61
N GLU A 445 18.58 -20.18 7.89
CA GLU A 445 18.66 -21.47 8.59
C GLU A 445 17.30 -22.17 8.70
N ARG A 446 16.21 -21.43 8.95
CA ARG A 446 14.84 -21.99 8.95
C ARG A 446 14.46 -22.51 7.57
N THR A 447 14.74 -21.74 6.52
CA THR A 447 14.41 -22.11 5.14
C THR A 447 15.15 -23.39 4.72
N ARG A 448 16.42 -23.52 5.10
CA ARG A 448 17.22 -24.74 4.86
C ARG A 448 16.70 -25.97 5.60
N LYS A 449 16.11 -25.82 6.79
CA LYS A 449 15.49 -26.93 7.54
C LYS A 449 14.13 -27.37 6.99
N ARG A 450 13.47 -26.51 6.19
CA ARG A 450 12.16 -26.78 5.57
C ARG A 450 12.27 -27.42 4.18
N LYS A 451 13.41 -27.24 3.50
CA LYS A 451 13.80 -27.98 2.30
C LYS A 451 14.39 -29.33 2.70
#